data_AF-A0A7C6B3N7-F1
#
_entry.id   AF-A0A7C6B3N7-F1
#
_cell.length_a   1.000
_cell.length_b   1.000
_cell.length_c   1.000
_cell.angle_alpha   90.00
_cell.angle_beta   90.00
_cell.angle_gamma   90.00
#
_symmetry.space_group_name_H-M   'P 1'
#
loop_
_entity.id
_entity.type
_entity.pdbx_description
1 polymer ?
#
loop_
_entity_poly.entity_id
_entity_poly.type
_entity_poly.pdbx_seq_one_letter_code
_entity_poly.pdbx_strand_id
1 'polypeptide(L)'
;MPRAVYSLAVVILCVLCPAGLGEQPDESAPYRIATFSCDVTPPPDGHPLIWLTPVKEVETPLEARGIVLDDGQRRYVLCAMDW
;
A
#
# COMPACT_ATOMS: atom_id res chain seq x y z
N MET A 1 4.18 -39.88 -35.19
CA MET A 1 2.82 -39.67 -34.66
C MET A 1 2.75 -39.20 -33.19
N PRO A 2 3.53 -39.70 -32.21
CA PRO A 2 3.36 -39.29 -30.81
C PRO A 2 3.81 -37.86 -30.50
N ARG A 3 4.87 -37.36 -31.16
CA ARG A 3 5.39 -36.00 -30.95
C ARG A 3 4.39 -34.89 -31.30
N ALA A 4 3.59 -35.10 -32.35
CA ALA A 4 2.54 -34.15 -32.75
C ALA A 4 1.38 -34.12 -31.74
N VAL A 5 1.03 -35.26 -31.15
CA VAL A 5 0.00 -35.37 -30.11
C VAL A 5 0.48 -34.68 -28.81
N TYR A 6 1.74 -34.87 -28.43
CA TYR A 6 2.33 -34.18 -27.27
C TYR A 6 2.42 -32.66 -27.48
N SER A 7 2.78 -32.20 -28.68
CA SER A 7 2.79 -30.77 -29.01
C SER A 7 1.39 -30.15 -29.00
N LEU A 8 0.36 -30.86 -29.49
CA LEU A 8 -1.01 -30.38 -29.46
C LEU A 8 -1.56 -30.32 -28.03
N ALA A 9 -1.24 -31.31 -27.19
CA ALA A 9 -1.67 -31.36 -25.78
C ALA A 9 -1.05 -30.24 -24.93
N VAL A 10 0.21 -29.87 -25.18
CA VAL A 10 0.87 -28.75 -24.49
C VAL A 10 0.27 -27.40 -24.91
N VAL A 11 -0.05 -27.22 -26.20
CA VAL A 11 -0.72 -25.99 -26.68
C VAL A 11 -2.12 -25.86 -26.08
N ILE A 12 -2.89 -26.96 -26.03
CA ILE A 12 -4.22 -26.97 -25.40
C ILE A 12 -4.11 -26.67 -23.90
N LEU A 13 -3.10 -27.21 -23.20
CA LEU A 13 -2.85 -26.93 -21.79
C LEU A 13 -2.45 -25.46 -21.56
N CYS A 14 -1.67 -24.85 -22.44
CA CYS A 14 -1.31 -23.42 -22.33
C CYS A 14 -2.48 -22.48 -22.66
N VAL A 15 -3.40 -22.88 -23.55
CA VAL A 15 -4.60 -22.11 -23.90
C VAL A 15 -5.70 -22.24 -22.84
N LEU A 16 -5.76 -23.38 -22.14
CA LEU A 16 -6.75 -23.65 -21.09
C LEU A 16 -6.25 -23.39 -19.67
N CYS A 17 -4.96 -23.08 -19.47
CA CYS A 17 -4.46 -22.70 -18.16
C CYS A 17 -4.84 -21.23 -17.91
N PRO A 18 -5.72 -20.91 -16.94
CA PRO A 18 -5.83 -19.56 -16.45
C PRO A 18 -4.61 -19.29 -15.53
N ALA A 19 -3.39 -19.43 -16.06
CA ALA A 19 -2.15 -18.99 -15.41
C ALA A 19 -2.00 -17.46 -15.50
N GLY A 20 -3.11 -16.78 -15.27
CA GLY A 20 -3.27 -15.34 -15.42
C GLY A 20 -4.52 -14.87 -14.68
N LEU A 21 -4.82 -15.44 -13.52
CA LEU A 21 -5.63 -14.77 -12.50
C LEU A 21 -4.81 -13.60 -11.91
N GLY A 22 -4.43 -12.66 -12.76
CA GLY A 22 -4.37 -11.29 -12.31
C GLY A 22 -5.82 -10.84 -12.27
N GLU A 23 -6.32 -10.44 -11.10
CA GLU A 23 -7.61 -9.76 -11.02
C GLU A 23 -7.60 -8.65 -12.07
N GLN A 24 -8.47 -8.74 -13.09
CA GLN A 24 -8.64 -7.61 -13.99
C GLN A 24 -9.16 -6.47 -13.11
N PRO A 25 -8.51 -5.28 -13.13
CA PRO A 25 -9.02 -4.14 -12.40
C PRO A 25 -10.48 -3.95 -12.80
N ASP A 26 -11.38 -4.03 -11.82
CA ASP A 26 -12.78 -3.70 -12.05
C ASP A 26 -12.81 -2.23 -12.43
N GLU A 27 -12.93 -1.95 -13.74
CA GLU A 27 -12.94 -0.60 -14.31
C GLU A 27 -14.10 0.24 -13.73
N SER A 28 -15.07 -0.42 -13.07
CA SER A 28 -16.19 0.22 -12.39
C SER A 28 -15.95 0.51 -10.91
N ALA A 29 -14.88 -0.01 -10.30
CA ALA A 29 -14.58 0.28 -8.91
C ALA A 29 -14.16 1.76 -8.78
N PRO A 30 -14.91 2.59 -8.02
CA PRO A 30 -14.64 4.01 -7.98
C PRO A 30 -13.33 4.25 -7.22
N TYR A 31 -12.36 4.92 -7.86
CA TYR A 31 -11.18 5.43 -7.16
C TYR A 31 -11.62 6.32 -5.98
N ARG A 32 -11.13 6.03 -4.78
CA ARG A 32 -11.39 6.84 -3.58
C ARG A 32 -10.11 7.45 -3.07
N ILE A 33 -10.22 8.71 -2.66
CA ILE A 33 -9.16 9.42 -1.96
C ILE A 33 -9.70 9.95 -0.63
N ALA A 34 -8.91 9.82 0.42
CA ALA A 34 -9.16 10.47 1.70
C ALA A 34 -7.85 11.10 2.20
N THR A 35 -7.98 12.18 2.97
CA THR A 35 -6.85 12.77 3.70
C THR A 35 -6.95 12.43 5.18
N PHE A 36 -5.81 12.44 5.87
CA PHE A 36 -5.76 12.36 7.32
C PHE A 36 -4.71 13.30 7.89
N SER A 37 -4.89 13.66 9.16
CA SER A 37 -3.92 14.40 9.98
C SER A 37 -3.96 13.81 11.38
N CYS A 38 -2.79 13.64 12.00
CA CYS A 38 -2.62 13.13 13.34
C CYS A 38 -1.53 13.93 14.06
N ASP A 39 -1.77 14.29 15.31
CA ASP A 39 -0.72 14.79 16.21
C ASP A 39 0.23 13.64 16.54
N VAL A 40 1.52 13.85 16.32
CA VAL A 40 2.59 12.88 16.61
C VAL A 40 3.62 13.44 17.59
N THR A 41 3.28 14.55 18.26
CA THR A 41 4.14 15.18 19.27
C THR A 41 4.36 14.23 20.45
N PRO A 42 5.61 13.88 20.80
CA PRO A 42 5.87 13.06 21.97
C PRO A 42 5.42 13.76 23.25
N PRO A 43 4.90 13.02 24.23
CA PRO A 43 4.55 13.62 25.51
C PRO A 43 5.81 14.13 26.22
N PRO A 44 5.70 15.23 27.00
CA PRO A 44 6.77 15.69 27.87
C PRO A 44 7.27 14.57 28.79
N ASP A 45 8.59 14.48 28.97
CA ASP A 45 9.27 13.40 29.71
C ASP A 45 8.97 11.97 29.21
N GLY A 46 8.42 11.84 28.00
CA GLY A 46 8.19 10.57 27.31
C GLY A 46 9.40 10.09 26.50
N HIS A 47 9.12 9.36 25.42
CA HIS A 47 10.17 8.89 24.52
C HIS A 47 10.81 10.05 23.74
N PRO A 48 12.16 10.08 23.60
CA PRO A 48 12.83 11.08 22.79
C PRO A 48 12.46 10.91 21.31
N LEU A 49 12.25 12.02 20.61
CA LEU A 49 12.05 12.02 19.14
C LEU A 49 13.36 11.70 18.41
N ILE A 50 14.46 12.25 18.93
CA ILE A 50 15.83 11.97 18.50
C ILE A 50 16.78 11.97 19.72
N TRP A 51 17.80 11.12 19.68
CA TRP A 51 18.79 10.94 20.74
C TRP A 51 18.19 10.44 22.07
N LEU A 52 18.70 10.95 23.20
CA LEU A 52 18.44 10.45 24.54
C LEU A 52 17.66 11.44 25.41
N THR A 53 17.53 12.69 24.99
CA THR A 53 16.89 13.75 25.80
C THR A 53 15.38 13.74 25.54
N PRO A 54 14.53 13.47 26.55
CA PRO A 54 13.09 13.58 26.41
C PRO A 54 12.64 15.01 26.08
N VAL A 55 11.46 15.13 25.46
CA VAL A 55 10.81 16.42 25.20
C VAL A 55 10.62 17.18 26.50
N LYS A 56 11.06 18.45 26.52
CA LYS A 56 10.89 19.37 27.64
C LYS A 56 9.83 20.43 27.39
N GLU A 57 9.72 20.87 26.13
CA GLU A 57 8.77 21.87 25.70
C GLU A 57 8.34 21.57 24.27
N VAL A 58 7.06 21.85 23.97
CA VAL A 58 6.49 21.75 22.62
C VAL A 58 6.24 23.18 22.15
N GLU A 59 7.15 23.71 21.33
CA GLU A 59 6.96 25.04 20.73
C GLU A 59 5.95 25.01 19.58
N THR A 60 5.95 23.93 18.80
CA THR A 60 5.00 23.68 17.72
C THR A 60 4.71 22.18 17.67
N PRO A 61 3.43 21.76 17.59
CA PRO A 61 3.08 20.35 17.43
C PRO A 61 3.67 19.75 16.16
N LEU A 62 4.07 18.48 16.23
CA LEU A 62 4.48 17.71 15.08
C LEU A 62 3.26 16.99 14.50
N GLU A 63 3.15 16.97 13.17
CA GLU A 63 2.02 16.34 12.51
C GLU A 63 2.46 15.21 11.57
N ALA A 64 1.66 14.15 11.55
CA ALA A 64 1.61 13.20 10.45
C ALA A 64 0.42 13.55 9.56
N ARG A 65 0.70 13.84 8.30
CA ARG A 65 -0.30 14.16 7.27
C ARG A 65 -0.20 13.14 6.16
N GLY A 66 -1.34 12.75 5.60
CA GLY A 66 -1.29 11.80 4.52
C GLY A 66 -2.54 11.67 3.69
N ILE A 67 -2.40 10.84 2.67
CA ILE A 67 -3.44 10.49 1.73
C ILE A 67 -3.61 8.97 1.70
N VAL A 68 -4.86 8.54 1.67
CA VAL A 68 -5.27 7.16 1.41
C VAL A 68 -5.80 7.11 0.00
N LEU A 69 -5.19 6.29 -0.85
CA LEU A 69 -5.64 6.01 -2.21
C LEU A 69 -6.20 4.60 -2.25
N ASP A 70 -7.40 4.45 -2.80
CA ASP A 70 -8.07 3.16 -2.97
C ASP A 70 -8.46 3.03 -4.45
N ASP A 71 -7.91 2.01 -5.13
CA ASP A 71 -8.24 1.70 -6.54
C ASP A 71 -9.33 0.62 -6.66
N GLY A 72 -9.99 0.26 -5.55
CA GLY A 72 -10.97 -0.82 -5.48
C GLY A 72 -10.36 -2.22 -5.34
N GLN A 73 -9.05 -2.36 -5.48
CA GLN A 73 -8.31 -3.63 -5.38
C GLN A 73 -7.27 -3.57 -4.26
N ARG A 74 -6.62 -2.43 -4.10
CA ARG A 74 -5.54 -2.17 -3.16
C ARG A 74 -5.71 -0.79 -2.55
N ARG A 75 -5.22 -0.68 -1.32
CA ARG A 75 -5.14 0.57 -0.59
C ARG A 75 -3.69 0.96 -0.38
N TYR A 76 -3.37 2.18 -0.76
CA TYR A 76 -2.06 2.80 -0.59
C TYR A 76 -2.19 3.93 0.41
N VAL A 77 -1.22 4.02 1.32
CA VAL A 77 -1.16 5.11 2.30
C VAL A 77 0.18 5.79 2.11
N LEU A 78 0.13 7.07 1.74
CA LEU A 78 1.30 7.95 1.75
C LEU A 78 1.21 8.83 2.99
N CYS A 79 2.24 8.78 3.81
CA CYS A 79 2.36 9.58 5.04
C CYS A 79 3.63 10.42 4.97
N ALA A 80 3.47 11.72 5.16
CA ALA A 80 4.56 12.63 5.49
C ALA A 80 4.44 12.97 6.97
N MET A 81 5.56 12.92 7.69
CA MET A 81 5.61 13.19 9.11
C MET A 81 6.67 14.22 9.39
N ASP A 82 6.34 15.23 10.21
CA ASP A 82 7.33 16.16 10.74
C ASP A 82 8.29 15.38 11.65
N TRP A 83 9.57 15.38 11.28
CA TRP A 83 10.64 14.68 11.97
C TRP A 83 11.75 15.64 12.36
#